data_AF-A0A552UGT6-F1
#
_entry.id   AF-A0A552UGT6-F1
#
_cell.length_a   1.000
_cell.length_b   1.000
_cell.length_c   1.000
_cell.angle_alpha   90.00
_cell.angle_beta   90.00
_cell.angle_gamma   90.00
#
_symmetry.space_group_name_H-M   'P 1'
#
loop_
_entity.id
_entity.type
_entity.pdbx_description
1 polymer ?
#
loop_
_entity_poly.entity_id
_entity_poly.type
_entity_poly.pdbx_seq_one_letter_code
_entity_poly.pdbx_strand_id
1 'polypeptide(L)'
;MKSYLFAVAALVAAAPATAASPFDGTWKADTAASQMSEKPIVYSLAGGTYSCSTCTPPVKIPADGKFHAVKGNPYYDMMSVTVVDPNTIKRMSTKAGKPAGESTATVSPDGKMMANAYTDMSATNGVPVTGTNRFERVGTAVAGAHAISGSWRGLKGNEASESGLNFTLALDGDTLKFSTPTGVTYTAKVDGPEAPVTGDPGWTSVAIKREGPMTLVETDYRDGKKIATYRMTVSADGKTLTGETENFLNGRKSVEVARKQ
;
A
#
# COMPACT_ATOMS: atom_id res chain seq x y z
N MET A 1 24.26 -63.46 45.92
CA MET A 1 23.42 -63.05 44.78
C MET A 1 23.58 -61.55 44.59
N LYS A 2 24.31 -61.11 43.56
CA LYS A 2 24.46 -59.68 43.22
C LYS A 2 23.72 -59.46 41.89
N SER A 3 22.59 -58.77 41.93
CA SER A 3 21.81 -58.40 40.75
C SER A 3 22.51 -57.27 39.98
N TYR A 4 22.70 -57.47 38.69
CA TYR A 4 23.04 -56.41 37.74
C TYR A 4 21.73 -55.81 37.20
N LEU A 5 21.46 -54.54 37.49
CA LEU A 5 20.44 -53.78 36.77
C LEU A 5 21.09 -53.12 35.55
N PHE A 6 20.71 -53.58 34.36
CA PHE A 6 20.81 -52.81 33.12
C PHE A 6 19.60 -51.86 33.06
N ALA A 7 19.84 -50.56 32.95
CA ALA A 7 18.81 -49.58 32.60
C ALA A 7 19.19 -48.90 31.29
N VAL A 8 18.34 -49.12 30.29
CA VAL A 8 18.41 -48.66 28.91
C VAL A 8 18.29 -47.14 28.85
N ALA A 9 19.26 -46.47 28.23
CA ALA A 9 19.16 -45.05 27.91
C ALA A 9 18.23 -44.86 26.70
N ALA A 10 17.03 -44.34 26.93
CA ALA A 10 16.12 -43.94 25.86
C ALA A 10 16.65 -42.67 25.17
N LEU A 11 17.11 -42.80 23.91
CA LEU A 11 17.33 -41.64 23.04
C LEU A 11 15.98 -41.00 22.72
N VAL A 12 15.71 -39.84 23.33
CA VAL A 12 14.64 -38.95 22.88
C VAL A 12 15.11 -38.32 21.58
N ALA A 13 14.58 -38.77 20.45
CA ALA A 13 14.77 -38.09 19.18
C ALA A 13 14.06 -36.73 19.25
N ALA A 14 14.83 -35.65 19.39
CA ALA A 14 14.31 -34.31 19.21
C ALA A 14 13.80 -34.19 17.78
N ALA A 15 12.49 -34.05 17.60
CA ALA A 15 11.91 -33.66 16.32
C ALA A 15 12.59 -32.33 15.91
N PRO A 16 13.02 -32.17 14.65
CA PRO A 16 13.59 -30.91 14.20
C PRO A 16 12.53 -29.83 14.41
N ALA A 17 12.85 -28.83 15.25
CA ALA A 17 12.07 -27.62 15.29
C ALA A 17 12.07 -27.06 13.86
N THR A 18 10.90 -26.97 13.24
CA THR A 18 10.77 -26.21 11.99
C THR A 18 11.22 -24.80 12.32
N ALA A 19 12.38 -24.40 11.82
CA ALA A 19 12.86 -23.05 12.00
C ALA A 19 11.77 -22.12 11.44
N ALA A 20 11.25 -21.22 12.28
CA ALA A 20 10.27 -20.23 11.87
C ALA A 20 10.81 -19.52 10.63
N SER A 21 9.97 -19.37 9.61
CA SER A 21 10.43 -18.74 8.38
C SER A 21 10.87 -17.31 8.67
N PRO A 22 11.87 -16.76 7.95
CA PRO A 22 12.29 -15.39 8.17
C PRO A 22 11.16 -14.37 7.95
N PHE A 23 10.17 -14.72 7.12
CA PHE A 23 8.99 -13.90 6.84
C PHE A 23 7.96 -13.93 7.96
N ASP A 24 7.99 -14.93 8.83
CA ASP A 24 6.92 -15.13 9.81
C ASP A 24 6.88 -13.97 10.81
N GLY A 25 5.68 -13.42 11.00
CA GLY A 25 5.40 -12.38 11.98
C GLY A 25 4.51 -11.27 11.44
N THR A 26 4.21 -10.33 12.34
CA THR A 26 3.58 -9.06 12.00
C THR A 26 4.68 -8.03 11.73
N TRP A 27 4.54 -7.34 10.61
CA TRP A 27 5.44 -6.32 10.13
C TRP A 27 4.71 -4.98 10.12
N LYS A 28 5.42 -3.93 10.50
CA LYS A 28 4.94 -2.56 10.47
C LYS A 28 5.80 -1.71 9.56
N ALA A 29 5.18 -1.04 8.59
CA ALA A 29 5.87 -0.13 7.69
C ALA A 29 6.54 1.03 8.47
N ASP A 30 7.82 1.24 8.18
CA ASP A 30 8.66 2.35 8.63
C ASP A 30 8.66 3.41 7.53
N THR A 31 7.70 4.33 7.60
CA THR A 31 7.50 5.34 6.55
C THR A 31 8.66 6.31 6.45
N ALA A 32 9.44 6.48 7.52
CA ALA A 32 10.61 7.37 7.56
C ALA A 32 11.85 6.74 6.89
N ALA A 33 11.98 5.41 6.95
CA ALA A 33 13.02 4.65 6.25
C ALA A 33 12.64 4.32 4.79
N SER A 34 11.34 4.32 4.47
CA SER A 34 10.83 4.04 3.13
C SER A 34 11.09 5.19 2.14
N GLN A 35 11.12 4.86 0.85
CA GLN A 35 11.29 5.78 -0.26
C GLN A 35 10.09 5.73 -1.21
N MET A 36 9.43 6.88 -1.37
CA MET A 36 8.35 7.07 -2.33
C MET A 36 8.91 7.16 -3.76
N SER A 37 8.02 7.00 -4.74
CA SER A 37 8.41 7.22 -6.13
C SER A 37 8.78 8.67 -6.43
N GLU A 38 9.92 8.87 -7.09
CA GLU A 38 10.37 10.17 -7.59
C GLU A 38 9.44 10.77 -8.66
N LYS A 39 8.59 9.95 -9.31
CA LYS A 39 7.65 10.45 -10.32
C LYS A 39 6.62 11.38 -9.64
N PRO A 40 6.42 12.61 -10.12
CA PRO A 40 5.43 13.49 -9.49
C PRO A 40 4.00 13.07 -9.81
N ILE A 41 3.04 13.44 -8.95
CA ILE A 41 1.61 13.46 -9.27
C ILE A 41 1.29 14.84 -9.85
N VAL A 42 0.60 14.88 -10.99
CA VAL A 42 0.30 16.14 -11.69
C VAL A 42 -1.17 16.48 -11.51
N TYR A 43 -1.42 17.60 -10.81
CA TYR A 43 -2.75 18.18 -10.64
C TYR A 43 -2.90 19.45 -11.47
N SER A 44 -4.12 19.72 -11.91
CA SER A 44 -4.53 21.00 -12.46
C SER A 44 -5.90 21.38 -11.92
N LEU A 45 -6.05 22.63 -11.51
CA LEU A 45 -7.34 23.23 -11.20
C LEU A 45 -7.41 24.59 -11.88
N ALA A 46 -8.08 24.63 -13.02
CA ALA A 46 -8.19 25.79 -13.89
C ALA A 46 -9.59 25.80 -14.54
N GLY A 47 -10.18 27.00 -14.68
CA GLY A 47 -11.51 27.15 -15.29
C GLY A 47 -12.60 26.30 -14.62
N GLY A 48 -12.55 26.14 -13.29
CA GLY A 48 -13.49 25.32 -12.53
C GLY A 48 -13.37 23.80 -12.73
N THR A 49 -12.35 23.32 -13.45
CA THR A 49 -12.10 21.90 -13.70
C THR A 49 -10.91 21.41 -12.90
N TYR A 50 -11.08 20.34 -12.12
CA TYR A 50 -10.01 19.59 -11.50
C TYR A 50 -9.54 18.46 -12.43
N SER A 51 -8.24 18.24 -12.51
CA SER A 51 -7.63 17.13 -13.24
C SER A 51 -6.46 16.52 -12.49
N CYS A 52 -6.33 15.20 -12.58
CA CYS A 52 -5.14 14.45 -12.19
C CYS A 52 -4.71 13.56 -13.37
N SER A 53 -3.73 14.00 -14.15
CA SER A 53 -3.33 13.32 -15.39
C SER A 53 -2.50 12.05 -15.14
N THR A 54 -1.84 11.97 -13.99
CA THR A 54 -1.00 10.83 -13.59
C THR A 54 -1.70 9.87 -12.63
N CYS A 55 -2.96 10.13 -12.28
CA CYS A 55 -3.78 9.18 -11.53
C CYS A 55 -4.12 7.99 -12.42
N THR A 56 -4.40 6.83 -11.81
CA THR A 56 -4.80 5.63 -12.55
C THR A 56 -6.21 5.19 -12.12
N PRO A 57 -7.23 5.34 -12.98
CA PRO A 57 -7.21 6.07 -14.25
C PRO A 57 -7.09 7.59 -14.07
N PRO A 58 -6.70 8.35 -15.11
CA PRO A 58 -6.70 9.81 -15.06
C PRO A 58 -8.09 10.34 -14.73
N VAL A 59 -8.14 11.39 -13.91
CA VAL A 59 -9.40 12.01 -13.47
C VAL A 59 -9.50 13.40 -14.07
N LYS A 60 -10.69 13.76 -14.55
CA LYS A 60 -11.05 15.11 -14.99
C LYS A 60 -12.52 15.37 -14.69
N ILE A 61 -12.81 16.21 -13.72
CA ILE A 61 -14.16 16.51 -13.24
C ILE A 61 -14.28 17.99 -12.83
N PRO A 62 -15.50 18.57 -12.81
CA PRO A 62 -15.71 19.88 -12.21
C PRO A 62 -15.32 19.93 -10.73
N ALA A 63 -14.81 21.09 -10.30
CA ALA A 63 -14.50 21.39 -8.90
C ALA A 63 -15.61 22.24 -8.24
N ASP A 64 -16.85 21.79 -8.38
CA ASP A 64 -18.08 22.48 -7.97
C ASP A 64 -18.70 21.93 -6.67
N GLY A 65 -17.98 21.02 -5.99
CA GLY A 65 -18.43 20.35 -4.78
C GLY A 65 -19.50 19.27 -4.99
N LYS A 66 -19.95 19.02 -6.23
CA LYS A 66 -20.90 17.94 -6.54
C LYS A 66 -20.15 16.66 -6.87
N PHE A 67 -20.84 15.53 -6.69
CA PHE A 67 -20.31 14.23 -7.11
C PHE A 67 -20.43 14.07 -8.63
N HIS A 68 -19.31 13.76 -9.28
CA HIS A 68 -19.20 13.45 -10.70
C HIS A 68 -18.68 12.04 -10.91
N ALA A 69 -19.11 11.39 -11.98
CA ALA A 69 -18.73 10.02 -12.28
C ALA A 69 -17.24 9.90 -12.62
N VAL A 70 -16.59 8.86 -12.10
CA VAL A 70 -15.23 8.45 -12.44
C VAL A 70 -15.26 7.00 -12.91
N LYS A 71 -14.86 6.77 -14.16
CA LYS A 71 -14.93 5.44 -14.78
C LYS A 71 -13.65 4.66 -14.57
N GLY A 72 -13.78 3.36 -14.31
CA GLY A 72 -12.66 2.41 -14.31
C GLY A 72 -11.79 2.41 -13.04
N ASN A 73 -12.12 3.22 -12.04
CA ASN A 73 -11.46 3.13 -10.73
C ASN A 73 -12.11 2.00 -9.90
N PRO A 74 -11.34 1.04 -9.36
CA PRO A 74 -11.91 -0.05 -8.58
C PRO A 74 -12.43 0.44 -7.22
N TYR A 75 -11.81 1.46 -6.62
CA TYR A 75 -12.06 1.88 -5.24
C TYR A 75 -13.21 2.91 -5.11
N TYR A 76 -13.53 3.65 -6.17
CA TYR A 76 -14.65 4.60 -6.18
C TYR A 76 -15.26 4.76 -7.59
N ASP A 77 -16.52 5.16 -7.69
CA ASP A 77 -17.23 5.43 -8.95
C ASP A 77 -17.71 6.88 -9.07
N MET A 78 -17.71 7.63 -7.97
CA MET A 78 -17.98 9.06 -7.95
C MET A 78 -16.92 9.80 -7.14
N MET A 79 -16.64 11.04 -7.55
CA MET A 79 -15.74 11.94 -6.84
C MET A 79 -16.31 13.36 -6.82
N SER A 80 -16.17 14.04 -5.69
CA SER A 80 -16.47 15.46 -5.52
C SER A 80 -15.19 16.20 -5.19
N VAL A 81 -15.03 17.40 -5.75
CA VAL A 81 -13.92 18.31 -5.46
C VAL A 81 -14.50 19.68 -5.13
N THR A 82 -14.17 20.19 -3.96
CA THR A 82 -14.57 21.52 -3.49
C THR A 82 -13.33 22.38 -3.33
N VAL A 83 -13.32 23.56 -3.95
CA VAL A 83 -12.34 24.62 -3.63
C VAL A 83 -12.76 25.26 -2.31
N VAL A 84 -11.91 25.17 -1.28
CA VAL A 84 -12.19 25.75 0.04
C VAL A 84 -11.67 27.18 0.09
N ASP A 85 -10.44 27.39 -0.35
CA ASP A 85 -9.74 28.68 -0.42
C ASP A 85 -8.63 28.58 -1.50
N PRO A 86 -7.85 29.64 -1.80
CA PRO A 86 -6.82 29.59 -2.85
C PRO A 86 -5.74 28.50 -2.71
N ASN A 87 -5.56 27.95 -1.51
CA ASN A 87 -4.53 26.99 -1.13
C ASN A 87 -5.09 25.61 -0.79
N THR A 88 -6.40 25.46 -0.64
CA THR A 88 -7.02 24.26 -0.07
C THR A 88 -8.14 23.72 -0.93
N ILE A 89 -8.12 22.42 -1.18
CA ILE A 89 -9.27 21.67 -1.73
C ILE A 89 -9.71 20.56 -0.78
N LYS A 90 -11.01 20.28 -0.74
CA LYS A 90 -11.58 19.07 -0.17
C LYS A 90 -11.98 18.11 -1.29
N ARG A 91 -11.73 16.82 -1.09
CA ARG A 91 -12.15 15.75 -2.00
C ARG A 91 -12.95 14.72 -1.23
N MET A 92 -14.00 14.21 -1.84
CA MET A 92 -14.80 13.11 -1.33
C MET A 92 -15.02 12.11 -2.45
N SER A 93 -15.12 10.83 -2.13
CA SER A 93 -15.38 9.77 -3.09
C SER A 93 -16.38 8.76 -2.54
N THR A 94 -17.16 8.17 -3.43
CA THR A 94 -18.11 7.11 -3.09
C THR A 94 -17.96 5.93 -4.03
N LYS A 95 -18.39 4.77 -3.56
CA LYS A 95 -18.55 3.54 -4.35
C LYS A 95 -19.93 2.97 -4.10
N ALA A 96 -20.71 2.77 -5.16
CA ALA A 96 -22.08 2.25 -5.07
C ALA A 96 -22.94 2.98 -4.01
N GLY A 97 -22.80 4.31 -3.93
CA GLY A 97 -23.53 5.16 -2.98
C GLY A 97 -22.98 5.18 -1.55
N LYS A 98 -21.93 4.41 -1.22
CA LYS A 98 -21.28 4.42 0.11
C LYS A 98 -20.02 5.29 0.10
N PRO A 99 -19.66 5.96 1.22
CA PRO A 99 -18.38 6.65 1.34
C PRO A 99 -17.20 5.71 1.08
N ALA A 100 -16.30 6.11 0.18
CA ALA A 100 -15.08 5.36 -0.15
C ALA A 100 -13.81 6.07 0.34
N GLY A 101 -13.86 7.39 0.49
CA GLY A 101 -12.76 8.14 1.07
C GLY A 101 -12.98 9.64 1.04
N GLU A 102 -12.24 10.34 1.89
CA GLU A 102 -12.18 11.80 1.92
C GLU A 102 -10.75 12.29 2.10
N SER A 103 -10.46 13.48 1.61
CA SER A 103 -9.18 14.14 1.86
C SER A 103 -9.26 15.65 1.79
N THR A 104 -8.36 16.31 2.51
CA THR A 104 -8.14 17.75 2.44
C THR A 104 -6.69 17.97 2.05
N ALA A 105 -6.48 18.58 0.88
CA ALA A 105 -5.15 18.95 0.40
C ALA A 105 -4.94 20.45 0.60
N THR A 106 -3.89 20.81 1.34
CA THR A 106 -3.51 22.19 1.64
C THR A 106 -2.09 22.45 1.15
N VAL A 107 -1.94 23.48 0.33
CA VAL A 107 -0.64 23.94 -0.19
C VAL A 107 -0.10 25.05 0.71
N SER A 108 1.18 24.98 1.06
CA SER A 108 1.83 26.01 1.89
C SER A 108 1.76 27.40 1.25
N PRO A 109 1.83 28.49 2.03
CA PRO A 109 1.77 29.85 1.48
C PRO A 109 2.86 30.16 0.44
N ASP A 110 4.05 29.58 0.59
CA ASP A 110 5.14 29.70 -0.39
C ASP A 110 4.96 28.81 -1.63
N GLY A 111 3.89 28.03 -1.67
CA GLY A 111 3.53 27.13 -2.75
C GLY A 111 4.40 25.87 -2.86
N LYS A 112 5.40 25.67 -2.00
CA LYS A 112 6.42 24.62 -2.18
C LYS A 112 6.02 23.26 -1.65
N MET A 113 5.13 23.22 -0.66
CA MET A 113 4.75 22.01 0.05
C MET A 113 3.24 21.77 -0.06
N MET A 114 2.83 20.52 -0.05
CA MET A 114 1.42 20.14 0.08
C MET A 114 1.30 19.07 1.16
N ALA A 115 0.36 19.27 2.07
CA ALA A 115 -0.11 18.25 3.00
C ALA A 115 -1.48 17.77 2.53
N ASN A 116 -1.71 16.46 2.54
CA ASN A 116 -2.99 15.86 2.23
C ASN A 116 -3.41 14.92 3.35
N ALA A 117 -4.24 15.41 4.26
CA ALA A 117 -4.89 14.61 5.28
C ALA A 117 -6.01 13.78 4.64
N TYR A 118 -6.14 12.51 4.99
CA TYR A 118 -7.10 11.61 4.37
C TYR A 118 -7.71 10.61 5.36
N THR A 119 -8.89 10.13 4.97
CA THR A 119 -9.55 8.94 5.51
C THR A 119 -9.93 8.06 4.33
N ASP A 120 -9.29 6.89 4.22
CA ASP A 120 -9.65 5.83 3.29
C ASP A 120 -10.70 4.92 3.95
N MET A 121 -11.81 4.70 3.24
CA MET A 121 -12.94 3.88 3.68
C MET A 121 -13.26 2.76 2.68
N SER A 122 -12.30 2.41 1.83
CA SER A 122 -12.47 1.41 0.76
C SER A 122 -12.34 -0.04 1.25
N ALA A 123 -11.81 -0.27 2.45
CA ALA A 123 -11.68 -1.59 3.06
C ALA A 123 -13.04 -2.27 3.22
N THR A 124 -13.17 -3.52 2.75
CA THR A 124 -14.44 -4.24 2.75
C THR A 124 -14.93 -4.61 4.15
N ASN A 125 -14.02 -4.67 5.13
CA ASN A 125 -14.35 -4.93 6.53
C ASN A 125 -14.76 -3.67 7.31
N GLY A 126 -14.76 -2.50 6.67
CA GLY A 126 -15.18 -1.23 7.27
C GLY A 126 -14.13 -0.56 8.17
N VAL A 127 -12.93 -1.12 8.32
CA VAL A 127 -11.84 -0.51 9.09
C VAL A 127 -11.20 0.60 8.26
N PRO A 128 -11.29 1.88 8.67
CA PRO A 128 -10.68 2.96 7.90
C PRO A 128 -9.16 3.00 8.08
N VAL A 129 -8.50 3.62 7.10
CA VAL A 129 -7.10 4.04 7.21
C VAL A 129 -7.05 5.56 7.16
N THR A 130 -6.51 6.19 8.19
CA THR A 130 -6.32 7.64 8.23
C THR A 130 -4.85 7.98 8.11
N GLY A 131 -4.53 9.21 7.67
CA GLY A 131 -3.15 9.62 7.55
C GLY A 131 -2.95 10.99 6.94
N THR A 132 -1.69 11.37 6.77
CA THR A 132 -1.28 12.61 6.12
C THR A 132 -0.12 12.34 5.18
N ASN A 133 -0.36 12.53 3.89
CA ASN A 133 0.68 12.49 2.86
C ASN A 133 1.29 13.88 2.67
N ARG A 134 2.60 13.95 2.49
CA ARG A 134 3.36 15.17 2.26
C ARG A 134 4.07 15.11 0.93
N PHE A 135 4.08 16.25 0.26
CA PHE A 135 4.64 16.40 -1.06
C PHE A 135 5.41 17.69 -1.16
N GLU A 136 6.43 17.68 -2.00
CA GLU A 136 7.11 18.88 -2.47
C GLU A 136 6.75 19.16 -3.92
N ARG A 137 6.70 20.43 -4.29
CA ARG A 137 6.46 20.84 -5.67
C ARG A 137 7.69 20.60 -6.52
N VAL A 138 7.48 19.99 -7.68
CA VAL A 138 8.47 19.91 -8.76
C VAL A 138 8.19 21.01 -9.77
N GLY A 139 9.16 21.89 -9.97
CA GLY A 139 9.04 23.04 -10.87
C GLY A 139 8.36 24.26 -10.23
N THR A 140 8.07 25.26 -11.06
CA THR A 140 7.50 26.54 -10.61
C THR A 140 5.99 26.46 -10.44
N ALA A 141 5.45 27.20 -9.48
CA ALA A 141 4.01 27.41 -9.38
C ALA A 141 3.46 28.07 -10.66
N VAL A 142 2.26 27.66 -11.08
CA VAL A 142 1.60 28.24 -12.25
C VAL A 142 0.87 29.51 -11.80
N ALA A 143 1.33 30.67 -12.27
CA ALA A 143 0.74 31.96 -11.92
C ALA A 143 -0.74 32.02 -12.32
N GLY A 144 -1.59 32.54 -11.43
CA GLY A 144 -3.04 32.66 -11.66
C GLY A 144 -3.83 31.34 -11.57
N ALA A 145 -3.16 30.19 -11.44
CA ALA A 145 -3.84 28.93 -11.16
C ALA A 145 -4.05 28.75 -9.64
N HIS A 146 -5.04 27.94 -9.28
CA HIS A 146 -5.21 27.51 -7.88
C HIS A 146 -3.95 26.76 -7.42
N ALA A 147 -3.53 26.97 -6.16
CA ALA A 147 -2.22 26.52 -5.67
C ALA A 147 -1.97 25.01 -5.78
N ILE A 148 -3.04 24.20 -5.76
CA ILE A 148 -2.97 22.75 -6.00
C ILE A 148 -2.37 22.38 -7.37
N SER A 149 -2.48 23.26 -8.37
CA SER A 149 -2.03 23.01 -9.74
C SER A 149 -0.52 22.90 -9.80
N GLY A 150 -0.01 21.80 -10.32
CA GLY A 150 1.42 21.54 -10.49
C GLY A 150 1.79 20.07 -10.34
N SER A 151 3.10 19.83 -10.36
CA SER A 151 3.71 18.52 -10.18
C SER A 151 4.16 18.35 -8.73
N TRP A 152 3.79 17.26 -8.09
CA TRP A 152 4.01 17.01 -6.67
C TRP A 152 4.73 15.69 -6.44
N ARG A 153 5.97 15.73 -5.95
CA ARG A 153 6.72 14.53 -5.57
C ARG A 153 6.43 14.18 -4.11
N GLY A 154 6.13 12.92 -3.84
CA GLY A 154 5.86 12.44 -2.49
C GLY A 154 7.12 12.42 -1.63
N LEU A 155 6.99 12.84 -0.38
CA LEU A 155 8.06 12.79 0.61
C LEU A 155 7.95 11.50 1.43
N LYS A 156 9.05 11.11 2.07
CA LYS A 156 9.08 10.06 3.09
C LYS A 156 8.47 10.54 4.41
N GLY A 157 8.21 9.61 5.32
CA GLY A 157 7.68 9.91 6.66
C GLY A 157 6.22 10.32 6.65
N ASN A 158 5.44 9.86 5.65
CA ASN A 158 4.00 10.06 5.65
C ASN A 158 3.38 9.33 6.83
N GLU A 159 2.29 9.89 7.35
CA GLU A 159 1.57 9.34 8.49
C GLU A 159 0.47 8.41 7.99
N ALA A 160 0.29 7.28 8.66
CA ALA A 160 -0.88 6.43 8.51
C ALA A 160 -1.25 5.78 9.85
N SER A 161 -2.50 5.39 10.02
CA SER A 161 -2.98 4.63 11.17
C SER A 161 -2.35 3.24 11.23
N GLU A 162 -2.30 2.63 12.42
CA GLU A 162 -1.81 1.25 12.60
C GLU A 162 -2.51 0.25 11.67
N SER A 163 -3.81 0.45 11.40
CA SER A 163 -4.59 -0.38 10.49
C SER A 163 -4.04 -0.40 9.05
N GLY A 164 -3.37 0.68 8.63
CA GLY A 164 -2.76 0.81 7.31
C GLY A 164 -1.25 0.55 7.28
N LEU A 165 -0.59 0.43 8.44
CA LEU A 165 0.86 0.20 8.51
C LEU A 165 1.23 -1.26 8.79
N ASN A 166 0.30 -2.06 9.32
CA ASN A 166 0.60 -3.43 9.74
C ASN A 166 0.12 -4.46 8.72
N PHE A 167 0.92 -5.51 8.52
CA PHE A 167 0.55 -6.72 7.81
C PHE A 167 1.21 -7.93 8.45
N THR A 168 0.64 -9.11 8.25
CA THR A 168 1.17 -10.36 8.82
C THR A 168 1.50 -11.32 7.69
N LEU A 169 2.67 -11.96 7.80
CA LEU A 169 3.10 -13.04 6.93
C LEU A 169 3.29 -14.30 7.76
N ALA A 170 2.88 -15.45 7.22
CA ALA A 170 3.17 -16.76 7.78
C ALA A 170 3.45 -17.74 6.64
N LEU A 171 4.65 -18.30 6.60
CA LEU A 171 5.07 -19.24 5.58
C LEU A 171 5.22 -20.64 6.20
N ASP A 172 4.27 -21.51 5.91
CA ASP A 172 4.25 -22.91 6.32
C ASP A 172 4.65 -23.80 5.14
N GLY A 173 5.88 -24.33 5.18
CA GLY A 173 6.46 -25.05 4.04
C GLY A 173 6.54 -24.16 2.79
N ASP A 174 5.73 -24.48 1.78
CA ASP A 174 5.60 -23.75 0.54
C ASP A 174 4.33 -22.89 0.46
N THR A 175 3.59 -22.72 1.57
CA THR A 175 2.33 -21.98 1.58
C THR A 175 2.49 -20.67 2.35
N LEU A 176 2.43 -19.54 1.65
CA LEU A 176 2.44 -18.21 2.23
C LEU A 176 1.01 -17.74 2.52
N LYS A 177 0.78 -17.32 3.76
CA LYS A 177 -0.43 -16.63 4.19
C LYS A 177 -0.12 -15.16 4.45
N PHE A 178 -1.01 -14.29 4.00
CA PHE A 178 -0.94 -12.85 4.21
C PHE A 178 -2.25 -12.34 4.77
N SER A 179 -2.17 -11.37 5.68
CA SER A 179 -3.34 -10.63 6.17
C SER A 179 -3.03 -9.20 6.60
N THR A 180 -3.98 -8.29 6.43
CA THR A 180 -3.94 -6.92 6.96
C THR A 180 -5.08 -6.66 7.96
N PRO A 181 -4.95 -5.64 8.84
CA PRO A 181 -6.07 -5.17 9.68
C PRO A 181 -7.28 -4.65 8.88
N THR A 182 -7.07 -4.23 7.62
CA THR A 182 -8.13 -3.83 6.69
C THR A 182 -8.87 -5.02 6.05
N GLY A 183 -8.53 -6.25 6.43
CA GLY A 183 -9.24 -7.45 6.02
C GLY A 183 -8.80 -8.01 4.67
N VAL A 184 -7.69 -7.50 4.11
CA VAL A 184 -7.09 -8.09 2.91
C VAL A 184 -6.37 -9.36 3.29
N THR A 185 -6.61 -10.45 2.57
CA THR A 185 -6.00 -11.76 2.84
C THR A 185 -5.71 -12.53 1.56
N TYR A 186 -4.69 -13.39 1.61
CA TYR A 186 -4.49 -14.44 0.62
C TYR A 186 -3.81 -15.66 1.25
N THR A 187 -3.93 -16.81 0.58
CA THR A 187 -3.11 -18.00 0.81
C THR A 187 -2.59 -18.48 -0.53
N ALA A 188 -1.28 -18.41 -0.73
CA ALA A 188 -0.64 -18.68 -2.01
C ALA A 188 0.47 -19.72 -1.86
N LYS A 189 0.58 -20.62 -2.83
CA LYS A 189 1.71 -21.55 -2.91
C LYS A 189 2.90 -20.84 -3.55
N VAL A 190 4.04 -20.89 -2.89
CA VAL A 190 5.33 -20.40 -3.37
C VAL A 190 5.74 -21.24 -4.59
N ASP A 191 6.14 -20.56 -5.66
CA ASP A 191 6.41 -21.14 -6.98
C ASP A 191 5.20 -21.90 -7.56
N GLY A 192 3.99 -21.56 -7.10
CA GLY A 192 2.72 -22.10 -7.55
C GLY A 192 1.99 -21.20 -8.55
N PRO A 193 0.78 -21.61 -8.96
CA PRO A 193 -0.10 -20.77 -9.79
C PRO A 193 -0.62 -19.55 -9.00
N GLU A 194 -1.30 -18.64 -9.70
CA GLU A 194 -2.03 -17.53 -9.08
C GLU A 194 -3.03 -18.03 -8.03
N ALA A 195 -3.09 -17.33 -6.90
CA ALA A 195 -4.05 -17.53 -5.83
C ALA A 195 -4.96 -16.31 -5.70
N PRO A 196 -6.24 -16.50 -5.31
CA PRO A 196 -7.17 -15.40 -5.14
C PRO A 196 -6.80 -14.53 -3.93
N VAL A 197 -7.04 -13.23 -4.06
CA VAL A 197 -6.98 -12.26 -2.97
C VAL A 197 -8.40 -11.93 -2.55
N THR A 198 -8.63 -11.83 -1.24
CA THR A 198 -9.90 -11.44 -0.65
C THR A 198 -9.76 -10.11 0.06
N GLY A 199 -10.78 -9.24 -0.03
CA GLY A 199 -10.86 -8.00 0.74
C GLY A 199 -10.35 -6.74 0.03
N ASP A 200 -9.89 -6.85 -1.22
CA ASP A 200 -9.45 -5.70 -2.04
C ASP A 200 -10.15 -5.70 -3.41
N PRO A 201 -10.81 -4.59 -3.83
CA PRO A 201 -11.49 -4.52 -5.13
C PRO A 201 -10.54 -4.26 -6.31
N GLY A 202 -9.31 -3.83 -6.06
CA GLY A 202 -8.29 -3.52 -7.05
C GLY A 202 -7.11 -4.48 -7.09
N TRP A 203 -7.09 -5.51 -6.26
CA TRP A 203 -6.09 -6.58 -6.24
C TRP A 203 -6.83 -7.92 -6.09
N THR A 204 -6.91 -8.68 -7.19
CA THR A 204 -7.82 -9.83 -7.30
C THR A 204 -7.12 -11.17 -7.15
N SER A 205 -5.84 -11.24 -7.55
CA SER A 205 -5.02 -12.43 -7.42
C SER A 205 -3.55 -12.08 -7.27
N VAL A 206 -2.79 -13.05 -6.76
CA VAL A 206 -1.37 -12.93 -6.45
C VAL A 206 -0.62 -14.20 -6.86
N ALA A 207 0.63 -14.07 -7.31
CA ALA A 207 1.55 -15.19 -7.48
C ALA A 207 2.83 -14.92 -6.69
N ILE A 208 3.35 -15.94 -6.00
CA ILE A 208 4.55 -15.83 -5.17
C ILE A 208 5.65 -16.68 -5.77
N LYS A 209 6.83 -16.09 -5.97
CA LYS A 209 8.04 -16.77 -6.45
C LYS A 209 9.14 -16.71 -5.40
N ARG A 210 9.88 -17.80 -5.21
CA ARG A 210 11.09 -17.80 -4.39
C ARG A 210 12.31 -17.43 -5.23
N GLU A 211 13.10 -16.48 -4.73
CA GLU A 211 14.39 -16.14 -5.33
C GLU A 211 15.57 -16.44 -4.41
N GLY A 212 15.32 -16.65 -3.12
CA GLY A 212 16.33 -17.05 -2.17
C GLY A 212 15.73 -17.45 -0.81
N PRO A 213 16.57 -17.81 0.17
CA PRO A 213 16.10 -18.15 1.52
C PRO A 213 15.42 -16.96 2.20
N MET A 214 15.87 -15.73 1.92
CA MET A 214 15.37 -14.49 2.53
C MET A 214 14.61 -13.59 1.55
N THR A 215 14.33 -14.07 0.32
CA THR A 215 13.72 -13.25 -0.73
C THR A 215 12.56 -13.96 -1.42
N LEU A 216 11.40 -13.29 -1.41
CA LEU A 216 10.21 -13.64 -2.17
C LEU A 216 9.87 -12.51 -3.15
N VAL A 217 9.30 -12.87 -4.30
CA VAL A 217 8.73 -11.91 -5.24
C VAL A 217 7.24 -12.19 -5.36
N GLU A 218 6.46 -11.21 -4.95
CA GLU A 218 5.02 -11.16 -5.14
C GLU A 218 4.70 -10.47 -6.47
N THR A 219 3.76 -11.03 -7.22
CA THR A 219 3.21 -10.44 -8.44
C THR A 219 1.72 -10.27 -8.27
N ASP A 220 1.25 -9.04 -8.41
CA ASP A 220 -0.15 -8.68 -8.20
C ASP A 220 -0.89 -8.56 -9.51
N TYR A 221 -2.14 -9.01 -9.48
CA TYR A 221 -3.02 -9.00 -10.62
C TYR A 221 -4.35 -8.33 -10.29
N ARG A 222 -4.94 -7.74 -11.33
CA ARG A 222 -6.32 -7.28 -11.36
C ARG A 222 -6.98 -7.85 -12.60
N ASP A 223 -8.01 -8.66 -12.40
CA ASP A 223 -8.76 -9.30 -13.49
C ASP A 223 -7.83 -10.04 -14.47
N GLY A 224 -6.86 -10.79 -13.93
CA GLY A 224 -5.85 -11.55 -14.68
C GLY A 224 -4.75 -10.70 -15.35
N LYS A 225 -4.74 -9.38 -15.15
CA LYS A 225 -3.70 -8.49 -15.67
C LYS A 225 -2.70 -8.15 -14.57
N LYS A 226 -1.41 -8.32 -14.86
CA LYS A 226 -0.32 -7.92 -13.97
C LYS A 226 -0.36 -6.41 -13.71
N ILE A 227 -0.44 -6.01 -12.44
CA ILE A 227 -0.51 -4.60 -12.02
C ILE A 227 0.70 -4.15 -11.21
N ALA A 228 1.37 -5.05 -10.49
CA ALA A 228 2.58 -4.73 -9.75
C ALA A 228 3.49 -5.96 -9.54
N THR A 229 4.73 -5.71 -9.18
CA THR A 229 5.59 -6.68 -8.49
C THR A 229 6.12 -6.08 -7.20
N TYR A 230 6.26 -6.92 -6.18
CA TYR A 230 6.81 -6.56 -4.88
C TYR A 230 7.89 -7.58 -4.47
N ARG A 231 9.16 -7.17 -4.52
CA ARG A 231 10.30 -7.99 -4.11
C ARG A 231 10.57 -7.78 -2.63
N MET A 232 10.19 -8.75 -1.81
CA MET A 232 10.39 -8.75 -0.35
C MET A 232 11.71 -9.42 0.01
N THR A 233 12.58 -8.72 0.73
CA THR A 233 13.83 -9.27 1.28
C THR A 233 13.90 -9.03 2.77
N VAL A 234 14.06 -10.10 3.55
CA VAL A 234 14.24 -10.03 5.00
C VAL A 234 15.73 -9.94 5.33
N SER A 235 16.08 -9.06 6.27
CA SER A 235 17.45 -8.91 6.76
C SER A 235 17.93 -10.17 7.48
N ALA A 236 19.25 -10.39 7.53
CA ALA A 236 19.84 -11.58 8.16
C ALA A 236 19.45 -11.75 9.65
N ASP A 237 19.17 -10.65 10.36
CA ASP A 237 18.71 -10.67 11.75
C ASP A 237 17.20 -10.90 11.90
N GLY A 238 16.47 -11.01 10.79
CA GLY A 238 15.03 -11.25 10.76
C GLY A 238 14.17 -10.07 11.22
N LYS A 239 14.73 -8.86 11.38
CA LYS A 239 14.02 -7.71 11.99
C LYS A 239 13.52 -6.67 10.99
N THR A 240 14.08 -6.65 9.79
CA THR A 240 13.75 -5.68 8.74
C THR A 240 13.32 -6.41 7.47
N LEU A 241 12.22 -5.97 6.88
CA LEU A 241 11.79 -6.39 5.56
C LEU A 241 11.94 -5.18 4.63
N THR A 242 12.70 -5.33 3.56
CA THR A 242 12.78 -4.34 2.48
C THR A 242 11.97 -4.84 1.30
N GLY A 243 11.08 -3.99 0.81
CA GLY A 243 10.18 -4.28 -0.29
C GLY A 243 10.43 -3.35 -1.47
N GLU A 244 10.80 -3.89 -2.63
CA GLU A 244 10.93 -3.09 -3.84
C GLU A 244 9.68 -3.27 -4.71
N THR A 245 8.93 -2.18 -4.91
CA THR A 245 7.70 -2.19 -5.72
C THR A 245 7.99 -1.65 -7.11
N GLU A 246 7.45 -2.33 -8.12
CA GLU A 246 7.24 -1.78 -9.46
C GLU A 246 5.76 -1.84 -9.80
N ASN A 247 5.13 -0.68 -9.97
CA ASN A 247 3.72 -0.55 -10.27
C ASN A 247 3.55 -0.29 -11.78
N PHE A 248 2.97 -1.25 -12.50
CA PHE A 248 2.80 -1.17 -13.95
C PHE A 248 1.63 -0.27 -14.37
N LEU A 249 0.71 0.06 -13.45
CA LEU A 249 -0.43 0.94 -13.73
C LEU A 249 -0.04 2.41 -13.95
N ASN A 250 1.12 2.82 -13.43
CA ASN A 250 1.61 4.20 -13.52
C ASN A 250 3.15 4.27 -13.71
N GLY A 251 3.81 3.12 -13.84
CA GLY A 251 5.25 3.01 -13.99
C GLY A 251 6.04 3.55 -12.80
N ARG A 252 5.45 3.61 -11.60
CA ARG A 252 6.13 4.07 -10.38
C ARG A 252 6.95 2.93 -9.77
N LYS A 253 8.06 3.31 -9.15
CA LYS A 253 8.88 2.43 -8.31
C LYS A 253 9.03 3.05 -6.94
N SER A 254 9.05 2.23 -5.90
CA SER A 254 9.23 2.64 -4.51
C SER A 254 9.97 1.57 -3.74
N VAL A 255 10.53 1.96 -2.59
CA VAL A 255 11.12 1.04 -1.63
C VAL A 255 10.38 1.20 -0.32
N GLU A 256 9.77 0.13 0.15
CA GLU A 256 9.19 0.03 1.47
C GLU A 256 10.21 -0.59 2.43
N VAL A 257 10.21 -0.10 3.66
CA VAL A 257 10.91 -0.72 4.78
C VAL A 257 9.88 -1.03 5.84
N ALA A 258 9.86 -2.25 6.37
CA ALA A 258 9.00 -2.65 7.48
C ALA A 258 9.81 -3.30 8.61
N ARG A 259 9.35 -3.12 9.84
CA ARG A 259 9.97 -3.66 11.05
C ARG A 259 9.09 -4.74 11.65
N LYS A 260 9.70 -5.87 12.01
CA LYS A 260 9.01 -6.93 12.75
C LYS A 260 8.57 -6.42 14.12
N GLN A 261 7.32 -6.69 14.49
CA GLN A 261 6.72 -6.31 15.78
C GLN A 261 6.99 -7.34 16.87
#